data_AF-A0A9J6DQC5-F1
#
_entry.id   AF-A0A9J6DQC5-F1
#
_cell.length_a   1.000
_cell.length_b   1.000
_cell.length_c   1.000
_cell.angle_alpha   90.00
_cell.angle_beta   90.00
_cell.angle_gamma   90.00
#
_symmetry.space_group_name_H-M   'P 1'
#
loop_
_entity.id
_entity.type
_entity.pdbx_description
1 polymer ?
#
loop_
_entity_poly.entity_id
_entity_poly.type
_entity_poly.pdbx_seq_one_letter_code
_entity_poly.pdbx_strand_id
1 'polypeptide(L)'
;MNAANPPPPFLQCTGIPPIPWRQWRPVEQVYIDATARDVMLEHKKALLLNALGIEGLNIYLHAAEDVPGADQPTQEMTLGVFDAGLALLNGIFAPPLDAACLRAYFKALRQSLDQSAV
;
A
#
# COMPACT_ATOMS: atom_id res chain seq x y z
N MET A 1 24.41 -17.02 3.20
CA MET A 1 23.23 -16.45 2.51
C MET A 1 23.20 -14.97 2.80
N ASN A 2 23.31 -14.11 1.79
CA ASN A 2 23.10 -12.67 1.99
C ASN A 2 21.59 -12.44 2.09
N ALA A 3 21.07 -12.32 3.31
CA ALA A 3 19.69 -11.92 3.51
C ALA A 3 19.50 -10.50 2.97
N ALA A 4 18.44 -10.26 2.19
CA ALA A 4 18.06 -8.90 1.84
C ALA A 4 17.74 -8.14 3.14
N ASN A 5 18.14 -6.86 3.21
CA ASN A 5 17.76 -6.03 4.34
C ASN A 5 16.30 -5.59 4.17
N PRO A 6 15.44 -5.76 5.18
CA PRO A 6 14.07 -5.27 5.11
C PRO A 6 14.07 -3.75 5.00
N PRO A 7 13.12 -3.16 4.27
CA PRO A 7 12.94 -1.72 4.28
C PRO A 7 12.45 -1.26 5.65
N PRO A 8 12.57 0.05 5.95
CA PRO A 8 12.00 0.63 7.15
C PRO A 8 10.47 0.42 7.20
N PRO A 9 9.88 0.25 8.39
CA PRO A 9 8.44 0.18 8.55
C PRO A 9 7.73 1.36 7.88
N PHE A 10 6.62 1.10 7.21
CA PHE A 10 5.87 2.13 6.49
C PHE A 10 5.33 3.22 7.43
N LEU A 11 4.62 2.82 8.49
CA LEU A 11 3.95 3.70 9.44
C LEU A 11 4.03 3.13 10.86
N GLN A 12 5.14 3.45 11.53
CA GLN A 12 5.39 2.98 12.90
C GLN A 12 4.59 3.72 13.96
N CYS A 13 4.40 5.03 13.79
CA CYS A 13 3.68 5.92 14.71
C CYS A 13 2.56 6.64 13.97
N THR A 14 1.62 7.20 14.73
CA THR A 14 0.55 8.06 14.19
C THR A 14 1.10 9.24 13.40
N GLY A 15 0.40 9.61 12.34
CA GLY A 15 0.74 10.74 11.49
C GLY A 15 0.99 10.35 10.03
N ILE A 16 1.87 11.09 9.36
CA ILE A 16 2.15 10.93 7.94
C ILE A 16 3.38 10.01 7.79
N PRO A 17 3.31 8.97 6.94
CA PRO A 17 4.45 8.09 6.71
C PRO A 17 5.62 8.89 6.08
N PRO A 18 6.89 8.60 6.44
CA PRO A 18 8.05 9.31 5.89
C PRO A 18 8.18 9.19 4.37
N ILE A 19 7.73 8.07 3.81
CA ILE A 19 7.72 7.80 2.37
C ILE A 19 6.27 7.51 1.97
N PRO A 20 5.71 8.21 0.97
CA PRO A 20 4.36 7.93 0.49
C PRO A 20 4.20 6.48 0.03
N TRP A 21 3.02 5.88 0.28
CA TRP A 21 2.74 4.48 -0.05
C TRP A 21 3.13 4.08 -1.47
N ARG A 22 2.81 4.93 -2.46
CA ARG A 22 3.11 4.69 -3.88
C ARG A 22 4.62 4.56 -4.18
N GLN A 23 5.47 5.14 -3.33
CA GLN A 23 6.92 5.06 -3.43
C GLN A 23 7.49 3.96 -2.55
N TRP A 24 6.92 3.75 -1.36
CA TRP A 24 7.37 2.74 -0.41
C TRP A 24 7.01 1.32 -0.85
N ARG A 25 5.78 1.08 -1.34
CA ARG A 25 5.29 -0.28 -1.69
C ARG A 25 6.16 -0.99 -2.74
N PRO A 26 6.61 -0.35 -3.83
CA PRO A 26 7.50 -1.01 -4.78
C PRO A 26 8.81 -1.51 -4.13
N VAL A 27 9.34 -0.79 -3.14
CA VAL A 27 10.56 -1.19 -2.41
C VAL A 27 10.28 -2.44 -1.56
N GLU A 28 9.17 -2.45 -0.83
CA GLU A 28 8.75 -3.63 -0.06
C GLU A 28 8.49 -4.83 -0.96
N GLN A 29 7.88 -4.64 -2.12
CA GLN A 29 7.65 -5.73 -3.07
C GLN A 29 8.95 -6.38 -3.53
N VAL A 30 9.99 -5.59 -3.82
CA VAL A 30 11.33 -6.12 -4.17
C VAL A 30 11.92 -6.94 -3.02
N TYR A 31 11.74 -6.48 -1.77
CA TYR A 31 12.18 -7.24 -0.60
C TYR A 31 11.43 -8.56 -0.44
N ILE A 32 10.10 -8.56 -0.57
CA ILE A 32 9.27 -9.78 -0.53
C ILE A 32 9.70 -10.74 -1.64
N ASP A 33 9.91 -10.28 -2.86
CA ASP A 33 10.31 -11.16 -3.97
C ASP A 33 11.74 -11.71 -3.81
N ALA A 34 12.61 -10.98 -3.13
CA ALA A 34 13.96 -11.44 -2.79
C ALA A 34 13.97 -12.47 -1.64
N THR A 35 13.08 -12.34 -0.66
CA THR A 35 13.06 -13.16 0.57
C THR A 35 12.08 -14.32 0.52
N ALA A 36 10.98 -14.18 -0.21
CA ALA A 36 9.87 -15.13 -0.29
C ALA A 36 9.72 -15.70 -1.71
N ARG A 37 10.84 -16.04 -2.37
CA ARG A 37 10.87 -16.49 -3.76
C ARG A 37 10.04 -17.77 -4.00
N ASP A 38 10.03 -18.69 -3.03
CA ASP A 38 9.35 -20.00 -3.11
C ASP A 38 8.26 -20.18 -2.02
N VAL A 39 7.77 -19.10 -1.42
CA VAL A 39 6.91 -19.17 -0.23
C VAL A 39 5.43 -18.92 -0.56
N MET A 40 4.53 -19.57 0.19
CA MET A 40 3.08 -19.42 0.07
C MET A 40 2.64 -17.95 0.16
N LEU A 41 1.55 -17.61 -0.54
CA LEU A 41 0.98 -16.24 -0.58
C LEU A 41 0.64 -15.68 0.81
N GLU A 42 0.29 -16.55 1.76
CA GLU A 42 0.08 -16.18 3.16
C GLU A 42 1.34 -15.59 3.80
N HIS A 43 2.52 -16.11 3.46
CA HIS A 43 3.78 -15.58 3.97
C HIS A 43 4.11 -14.22 3.37
N LYS A 44 3.85 -14.03 2.07
CA LYS A 44 3.97 -12.72 1.42
C LYS A 44 3.06 -11.70 2.08
N LYS A 45 1.83 -12.10 2.44
CA LYS A 45 0.91 -11.25 3.21
C LYS A 45 1.48 -10.94 4.60
N ALA A 46 1.98 -11.93 5.33
CA ALA A 46 2.55 -11.72 6.65
C ALA A 46 3.75 -10.76 6.62
N LEU A 47 4.64 -10.89 5.62
CA LEU A 47 5.76 -9.96 5.41
C LEU A 47 5.26 -8.53 5.15
N LEU A 48 4.29 -8.37 4.24
CA LEU A 48 3.69 -7.07 3.95
C LEU A 48 3.07 -6.44 5.20
N LEU A 49 2.26 -7.20 5.96
CA LEU A 49 1.61 -6.71 7.18
C LEU A 49 2.63 -6.36 8.27
N ASN A 50 3.70 -7.15 8.42
CA ASN A 50 4.79 -6.85 9.33
C ASN A 50 5.52 -5.55 8.96
N ALA A 51 5.72 -5.31 7.66
CA ALA A 51 6.39 -4.12 7.15
C ALA A 51 5.55 -2.84 7.28
N LEU A 52 4.24 -2.93 7.59
CA LEU A 52 3.41 -1.74 7.81
C LEU A 52 3.82 -0.94 9.06
N GLY A 53 4.45 -1.56 10.04
CA GLY A 53 4.65 -0.97 11.37
C GLY A 53 3.36 -1.02 12.22
N ILE A 54 3.47 -0.61 13.49
CA ILE A 54 2.37 -0.76 14.47
C ILE A 54 1.11 -0.02 14.01
N GLU A 55 1.23 1.26 13.68
CA GLU A 55 0.07 2.07 13.32
C GLU A 55 -0.52 1.64 11.96
N GLY A 56 0.34 1.37 10.98
CA GLY A 56 -0.12 0.86 9.68
C GLY A 56 -0.88 -0.45 9.79
N LEU A 57 -0.43 -1.37 10.67
CA LEU A 57 -1.12 -2.63 10.94
C LEU A 57 -2.47 -2.40 11.65
N ASN A 58 -2.53 -1.50 12.64
CA ASN A 58 -3.78 -1.17 13.33
C ASN A 58 -4.84 -0.66 12.35
N ILE A 59 -4.46 0.25 11.44
CA ILE A 59 -5.35 0.77 10.40
C ILE A 59 -5.86 -0.37 9.50
N TYR A 60 -4.99 -1.30 9.11
CA TYR A 60 -5.39 -2.46 8.32
C TYR A 60 -6.39 -3.36 9.06
N LEU A 61 -6.11 -3.68 10.33
CA LEU A 61 -6.97 -4.56 11.13
C LEU A 61 -8.36 -3.97 11.31
N HIS A 62 -8.47 -2.70 11.67
CA HIS A 62 -9.76 -2.00 11.76
C HIS A 62 -10.52 -2.01 10.43
N ALA A 63 -9.83 -1.72 9.32
CA ALA A 63 -10.46 -1.73 8.00
C ALA A 63 -10.87 -3.14 7.55
N ALA A 64 -10.18 -4.18 8.00
CA ALA A 64 -10.49 -5.58 7.67
C ALA A 64 -11.69 -6.10 8.47
N GLU A 65 -11.90 -5.63 9.70
CA GLU A 65 -13.08 -5.94 10.53
C GLU A 65 -14.38 -5.40 9.90
N ASP A 66 -14.30 -4.26 9.21
CA ASP A 66 -15.43 -3.62 8.54
C ASP A 66 -15.88 -4.32 7.24
N VAL A 67 -15.18 -5.37 6.78
CA VAL A 67 -15.55 -6.12 5.56
C VAL A 67 -16.56 -7.23 5.90
N PRO A 68 -17.84 -7.11 5.52
CA PRO A 68 -18.84 -8.13 5.83
C PRO A 68 -18.62 -9.41 5.01
N GLY A 69 -18.45 -10.55 5.69
CA GLY A 69 -18.43 -11.89 5.05
C GLY A 69 -17.18 -12.75 5.28
N ALA A 70 -16.36 -12.49 6.30
CA ALA A 70 -15.16 -13.28 6.60
C ALA A 70 -15.42 -14.68 7.23
N ASP A 71 -16.64 -15.21 7.15
CA ASP A 71 -16.97 -16.57 7.60
C ASP A 71 -16.89 -17.55 6.42
N GLN A 72 -15.70 -18.09 6.16
CA GLN A 72 -15.39 -19.48 5.77
C GLN A 72 -14.10 -19.58 4.93
N PRO A 73 -13.06 -20.31 5.38
CA PRO A 73 -11.88 -20.57 4.55
C PRO A 73 -12.15 -21.75 3.61
N THR A 74 -12.42 -21.47 2.34
CA THR A 74 -12.32 -22.48 1.27
C THR A 74 -10.91 -22.43 0.67
N GLN A 75 -10.30 -23.56 0.38
CA GLN A 75 -8.88 -23.68 -0.02
C GLN A 75 -8.50 -23.00 -1.37
N GLU A 76 -9.49 -22.55 -2.15
CA GLU A 76 -9.31 -21.67 -3.33
C GLU A 76 -9.24 -20.17 -2.98
N MET A 77 -9.66 -19.80 -1.77
CA MET A 77 -9.71 -18.42 -1.26
C MET A 77 -8.31 -17.89 -0.93
N THR A 78 -7.35 -18.77 -0.64
CA THR A 78 -5.96 -18.45 -0.28
C THR A 78 -5.18 -17.77 -1.40
N LEU A 79 -5.50 -18.07 -2.66
CA LEU A 79 -4.88 -17.43 -3.82
C LEU A 79 -5.20 -15.93 -3.89
N GLY A 80 -6.38 -15.53 -3.42
CA GLY A 80 -6.79 -14.12 -3.35
C GLY A 80 -6.47 -13.41 -2.04
N VAL A 81 -5.97 -14.11 -1.00
CA VAL A 81 -5.77 -13.52 0.34
C VAL A 81 -4.73 -12.38 0.32
N PHE A 82 -3.65 -12.54 -0.45
CA PHE A 82 -2.64 -11.49 -0.60
C PHE A 82 -3.19 -10.31 -1.41
N ASP A 83 -3.81 -10.59 -2.56
CA ASP A 83 -4.34 -9.55 -3.45
C ASP A 83 -5.48 -8.75 -2.81
N ALA A 84 -6.38 -9.40 -2.06
CA ALA A 84 -7.44 -8.74 -1.31
C ALA A 84 -6.87 -7.82 -0.21
N GLY A 85 -5.88 -8.30 0.55
CA GLY A 85 -5.19 -7.49 1.54
C GLY A 85 -4.49 -6.28 0.91
N LEU A 86 -3.82 -6.48 -0.22
CA LEU A 86 -3.16 -5.41 -0.96
C LEU A 86 -4.16 -4.41 -1.55
N ALA A 87 -5.31 -4.87 -2.04
CA ALA A 87 -6.36 -4.00 -2.56
C ALA A 87 -6.92 -3.08 -1.46
N LEU A 88 -7.18 -3.64 -0.27
CA LEU A 88 -7.60 -2.86 0.90
C LEU A 88 -6.56 -1.79 1.27
N LEU A 89 -5.29 -2.19 1.37
CA LEU A 89 -4.18 -1.28 1.68
C LEU A 89 -4.02 -0.16 0.63
N ASN A 90 -4.19 -0.47 -0.65
CA ASN A 90 -4.17 0.54 -1.72
C ASN A 90 -5.34 1.52 -1.60
N GLY A 91 -6.53 1.06 -1.21
CA GLY A 91 -7.68 1.92 -0.95
C GLY A 91 -7.43 2.91 0.19
N ILE A 92 -6.76 2.45 1.25
CA ILE A 92 -6.45 3.25 2.45
C ILE A 92 -5.31 4.25 2.17
N PHE A 93 -4.18 3.76 1.65
CA PHE A 93 -2.93 4.53 1.61
C PHE A 93 -2.58 5.13 0.25
N ALA A 94 -3.28 4.74 -0.82
CA ALA A 94 -3.11 5.31 -2.15
C ALA A 94 -4.45 5.72 -2.78
N PRO A 95 -5.28 6.51 -2.07
CA PRO A 95 -6.58 6.89 -2.57
C PRO A 95 -6.48 7.51 -3.97
N PRO A 96 -7.45 7.23 -4.86
CA PRO A 96 -7.44 7.81 -6.19
C PRO A 96 -7.42 9.33 -6.07
N LEU A 97 -6.59 9.97 -6.89
CA LEU A 97 -6.57 11.43 -6.97
C LEU A 97 -7.89 11.89 -7.56
N ASP A 98 -8.55 12.85 -6.91
CA ASP A 98 -9.81 13.41 -7.42
C ASP A 98 -9.57 14.05 -8.80
N ALA A 99 -10.28 13.52 -9.81
CA ALA A 99 -10.19 13.99 -11.18
C ALA A 99 -10.61 15.47 -11.31
N ALA A 100 -11.51 15.97 -10.46
CA ALA A 100 -11.88 17.38 -10.45
C ALA A 100 -10.71 18.25 -9.96
N CYS A 101 -10.05 17.85 -8.87
CA CYS A 101 -8.85 18.50 -8.35
C CYS A 101 -7.71 18.52 -9.40
N LEU A 102 -7.46 17.39 -10.07
CA LEU A 102 -6.45 17.30 -11.12
C LEU A 102 -6.76 18.22 -12.32
N ARG A 103 -8.01 18.24 -12.78
CA ARG A 103 -8.44 19.15 -13.86
C ARG A 103 -8.24 20.62 -13.47
N ALA A 104 -8.58 20.99 -12.25
CA ALA A 104 -8.39 22.35 -11.75
C ALA A 104 -6.89 22.71 -11.68
N TYR A 105 -6.05 21.79 -11.17
CA TYR A 105 -4.60 21.97 -11.12
C TYR A 105 -3.98 22.15 -12.51
N PHE A 106 -4.30 21.29 -13.49
CA PHE A 106 -3.79 21.42 -14.85
C PHE A 106 -4.26 22.70 -15.55
N LYS A 107 -5.51 23.12 -15.30
CA LYS A 107 -6.02 24.40 -15.80
C LYS A 107 -5.24 25.58 -15.23
N ALA A 108 -4.97 25.58 -13.92
CA ALA A 108 -4.18 26.63 -13.27
C ALA A 108 -2.73 26.68 -13.77
N LEU A 109 -2.09 25.51 -13.93
CA LEU A 109 -0.72 25.41 -14.46
C LEU A 109 -0.60 25.98 -15.88
N ARG A 110 -1.59 25.70 -16.74
CA ARG A 110 -1.65 26.27 -18.08
C ARG A 110 -1.74 27.80 -18.05
N GLN A 111 -2.59 28.34 -17.18
CA GLN A 111 -2.77 29.79 -17.04
C GLN A 111 -1.51 30.49 -16.51
N SER A 112 -0.74 29.87 -15.62
CA SER A 112 0.50 30.45 -15.10
C SER A 112 1.64 30.46 -16.13
N LEU A 113 1.68 29.46 -17.02
CA LEU A 113 2.62 29.42 -18.14
C LEU A 113 2.33 30.53 -19.16
N ASP A 114 1.05 30.76 -19.49
CA ASP A 114 0.64 31.82 -20.43
C ASP A 114 0.95 33.23 -19.87
N GLN A 115 0.88 33.42 -18.55
CA GLN A 115 1.20 34.71 -17.90
C GLN A 115 2.70 34.97 -17.73
N SER A 116 3.55 33.95 -17.74
CA SER A 116 5.00 34.10 -17.60
C SER A 116 5.72 34.38 -18.93
N ALA A 117 4.98 34.37 -20.05
CA ALA A 117 5.48 34.57 -21.41
C ALA A 117 5.27 35.99 -21.95
N VAL A 118 4.84 36.93 -21.09
CA VAL A 118 4.62 38.37 -21.38
C VAL A 118 5.61 39.20 -20.56
#